data_AF-A0AAW6JR27-F1
#
_entry.id   AF-A0AAW6JR27-F1
#
_cell.length_a   1.000
_cell.length_b   1.000
_cell.length_c   1.000
_cell.angle_alpha   90.00
_cell.angle_beta   90.00
_cell.angle_gamma   90.00
#
_symmetry.space_group_name_H-M   'P 1'
#
loop_
_entity.id
_entity.type
_entity.pdbx_description
1 polymer ?
#
loop_
_entity_poly.entity_id
_entity_poly.type
_entity_poly.pdbx_seq_one_letter_code
_entity_poly.pdbx_strand_id
1 'polypeptide(L)'
;MNQTTNNSQNELLSEAETNIPKDLPELERYLQNYSHDDQAIKTIQQFSKNLKKTEARQDVFNQALIREPIYYQDVVKKGLADPEKDSFTLLQGDIVSTNAAYFLGDRLENTKFAIATSTCDLVKNRRQYAALLRVQSISSKDPKAKEVLSQLLQFKSTQRMYLPPFADDSSDIVGNALLFDGIVQIKLDDLLLAQRHASLSLVGWRIFGSMVRSILVRAGEDEVKMRSFI
;
A
#
# COMPACT_ATOMS: atom_id res chain seq x y z
N MET A 1 -18.33 43.46 -4.83
CA MET A 1 -16.91 43.15 -5.07
C MET A 1 -16.59 41.84 -4.38
N ASN A 2 -16.34 40.82 -5.22
CA ASN A 2 -15.58 39.57 -5.04
C ASN A 2 -16.01 38.64 -3.89
N GLN A 3 -16.72 37.50 -4.03
CA GLN A 3 -16.83 36.50 -5.12
C GLN A 3 -15.46 36.09 -5.72
N THR A 4 -14.62 35.40 -4.96
CA THR A 4 -13.40 34.75 -5.52
C THR A 4 -12.87 33.54 -4.75
N THR A 5 -13.70 32.83 -3.98
CA THR A 5 -13.23 31.66 -3.19
C THR A 5 -13.91 30.33 -3.49
N ASN A 6 -14.97 30.29 -4.32
CA ASN A 6 -15.69 29.06 -4.64
C ASN A 6 -15.38 28.44 -6.03
N ASN A 7 -14.63 29.12 -6.89
CA ASN A 7 -14.33 28.57 -8.23
C ASN A 7 -13.16 27.59 -8.24
N SER A 8 -12.16 27.76 -7.37
CA SER A 8 -10.97 26.89 -7.37
C SER A 8 -11.27 25.46 -6.90
N GLN A 9 -12.16 25.27 -5.91
CA GLN A 9 -12.59 23.93 -5.48
C GLN A 9 -13.48 23.24 -6.52
N ASN A 10 -14.35 23.97 -7.23
CA ASN A 10 -15.21 23.42 -8.28
C ASN A 10 -14.45 23.12 -9.58
N GLU A 11 -13.38 23.86 -9.91
CA GLU A 11 -12.49 23.56 -11.03
C GLU A 11 -11.59 22.34 -10.74
N LEU A 12 -11.08 22.19 -9.52
CA LEU A 12 -10.31 21.01 -9.11
C LEU A 12 -11.16 19.73 -9.02
N LEU A 13 -12.46 19.86 -8.73
CA LEU A 13 -13.41 18.74 -8.76
C LEU A 13 -13.81 18.37 -10.20
N SER A 14 -13.82 19.31 -11.15
CA SER A 14 -14.20 19.05 -12.55
C SER A 14 -13.08 18.45 -13.40
N GLU A 15 -11.81 18.72 -13.08
CA GLU A 15 -10.66 18.04 -13.71
C GLU A 15 -10.52 16.58 -13.27
N ALA A 16 -10.86 16.26 -12.02
CA ALA A 16 -10.82 14.90 -11.49
C ALA A 16 -11.89 13.98 -12.11
N GLU A 17 -13.02 14.51 -12.56
CA GLU A 17 -14.04 13.73 -13.27
C GLU A 17 -13.72 13.54 -14.76
N THR A 18 -12.84 14.35 -15.35
CA THR A 18 -12.54 14.33 -16.79
C THR A 18 -11.26 13.58 -17.17
N ASN A 19 -10.41 13.19 -16.20
CA ASN A 19 -9.13 12.53 -16.49
C ASN A 19 -8.91 11.23 -15.69
N ILE A 20 -9.92 10.35 -15.72
CA ILE A 20 -9.82 9.01 -15.12
C ILE A 20 -8.76 8.20 -15.89
N PRO A 21 -7.73 7.66 -15.21
CA PRO A 21 -6.73 6.83 -15.86
C PRO A 21 -7.37 5.66 -16.62
N LYS A 22 -6.89 5.40 -17.83
CA LYS A 22 -7.38 4.31 -18.69
C LYS A 22 -6.57 3.03 -18.54
N ASP A 23 -5.31 3.17 -18.14
CA ASP A 23 -4.36 2.07 -17.96
C ASP A 23 -3.45 2.29 -16.74
N LEU A 24 -2.62 1.29 -16.44
CA LEU A 24 -1.68 1.32 -15.32
C LEU A 24 -0.62 2.44 -15.44
N PRO A 25 0.00 2.70 -16.61
CA PRO A 25 0.88 3.85 -16.79
C PRO A 25 0.23 5.22 -16.54
N GLU A 26 -1.03 5.42 -16.94
CA GLU A 26 -1.79 6.63 -16.61
C GLU A 26 -2.08 6.71 -15.12
N LEU A 27 -2.46 5.59 -14.48
CA LEU A 27 -2.70 5.56 -13.04
C LEU A 27 -1.43 5.88 -12.26
N GLU A 28 -0.30 5.32 -12.68
CA GLU A 28 1.02 5.62 -12.11
C GLU A 28 1.29 7.12 -12.18
N ARG A 29 1.26 7.73 -13.38
CA ARG A 29 1.50 9.16 -13.57
C ARG A 29 0.56 10.04 -12.74
N TYR A 30 -0.71 9.68 -12.64
CA TYR A 30 -1.65 10.41 -11.79
C TYR A 30 -1.24 10.32 -10.32
N LEU A 31 -0.97 9.11 -9.81
CA LEU A 31 -0.55 8.91 -8.43
C LEU A 31 0.78 9.61 -8.12
N GLN A 32 1.63 9.88 -9.12
CA GLN A 32 2.85 10.68 -8.92
C GLN A 32 2.56 12.04 -8.31
N ASN A 33 1.54 12.70 -8.85
CA ASN A 33 1.21 14.09 -8.55
C ASN A 33 0.28 14.20 -7.34
N TYR A 34 -0.56 13.18 -7.12
CA TYR A 34 -1.67 13.26 -6.16
C TYR A 34 -1.59 12.24 -5.02
N SER A 35 -0.51 11.46 -4.86
CA SER A 35 -0.47 10.43 -3.79
C SER A 35 -0.65 10.97 -2.37
N HIS A 36 -0.48 12.28 -2.15
CA HIS A 36 -0.68 12.95 -0.87
C HIS A 36 -2.12 13.48 -0.65
N ASP A 37 -2.99 13.35 -1.65
CA ASP A 37 -4.35 13.87 -1.66
C ASP A 37 -5.37 12.71 -1.57
N ASP A 38 -6.51 12.95 -0.92
CA ASP A 38 -7.67 12.06 -0.93
C ASP A 38 -8.17 11.76 -2.36
N GLN A 39 -7.87 12.64 -3.32
CA GLN A 39 -8.09 12.40 -4.74
C GLN A 39 -7.43 11.11 -5.24
N ALA A 40 -6.27 10.70 -4.71
CA ALA A 40 -5.62 9.46 -5.12
C ALA A 40 -6.51 8.23 -4.91
N ILE A 41 -7.17 8.12 -3.76
CA ILE A 41 -8.03 6.97 -3.44
C ILE A 41 -9.26 6.95 -4.35
N LYS A 42 -9.88 8.12 -4.57
CA LYS A 42 -11.03 8.25 -5.50
C LYS A 42 -10.64 7.84 -6.91
N THR A 43 -9.48 8.25 -7.39
CA THR A 43 -9.00 7.89 -8.72
C THR A 43 -8.69 6.39 -8.84
N ILE A 44 -8.10 5.76 -7.82
CA ILE A 44 -7.90 4.31 -7.79
C ILE A 44 -9.24 3.56 -7.85
N GLN A 45 -10.23 4.02 -7.09
CA GLN A 45 -11.59 3.44 -7.10
C GLN A 45 -12.24 3.57 -8.48
N GLN A 46 -12.14 4.73 -9.13
CA GLN A 46 -12.67 4.97 -10.48
C GLN A 46 -11.95 4.13 -11.54
N PHE A 47 -10.62 4.07 -11.50
CA PHE A 47 -9.82 3.19 -12.36
C PHE A 47 -10.27 1.73 -12.23
N SER A 48 -10.39 1.23 -11.01
CA SER A 48 -10.88 -0.13 -10.76
C SER A 48 -12.32 -0.36 -11.24
N LYS A 49 -13.18 0.66 -11.12
CA LYS A 49 -14.55 0.59 -11.64
C LYS A 49 -14.56 0.40 -13.16
N ASN A 50 -13.66 1.05 -13.90
CA ASN A 50 -13.54 0.97 -15.36
C ASN A 50 -13.14 -0.43 -15.86
N LEU A 51 -12.45 -1.23 -15.04
CA LEU A 51 -12.12 -2.63 -15.36
C LEU A 51 -13.34 -3.58 -15.32
N LYS A 52 -14.49 -3.11 -14.81
CA LYS A 52 -15.81 -3.77 -14.76
C LYS A 52 -15.85 -5.07 -13.95
N LYS A 53 -15.25 -6.17 -14.41
CA LYS A 53 -15.36 -7.51 -13.78
C LYS A 53 -14.29 -7.72 -12.73
N THR A 54 -14.60 -8.49 -11.67
CA THR A 54 -13.64 -8.79 -10.59
C THR A 54 -12.41 -9.55 -11.11
N GLU A 55 -12.61 -10.51 -12.01
CA GLU A 55 -11.51 -11.24 -12.66
C GLU A 55 -10.59 -10.30 -13.44
N ALA A 56 -11.14 -9.41 -14.28
CA ALA A 56 -10.35 -8.42 -15.01
C ALA A 56 -9.58 -7.46 -14.09
N ARG A 57 -10.16 -7.05 -12.95
CA ARG A 57 -9.44 -6.28 -11.92
C ARG A 57 -8.28 -7.08 -11.36
N GLN A 58 -8.55 -8.34 -11.02
CA GLN A 58 -7.57 -9.23 -10.43
C GLN A 58 -6.39 -9.47 -11.39
N ASP A 59 -6.65 -9.72 -12.67
CA ASP A 59 -5.61 -9.90 -13.69
C ASP A 59 -4.69 -8.69 -13.80
N VAL A 60 -5.27 -7.49 -13.83
CA VAL A 60 -4.53 -6.23 -13.91
C VAL A 60 -3.69 -6.02 -12.65
N PHE A 61 -4.29 -6.14 -11.45
CA PHE A 61 -3.59 -5.88 -10.20
C PHE A 61 -2.57 -6.97 -9.83
N ASN A 62 -2.81 -8.22 -10.24
CA ASN A 62 -1.88 -9.33 -10.02
C ASN A 62 -0.51 -9.07 -10.68
N GLN A 63 -0.52 -8.45 -11.86
CA GLN A 63 0.70 -8.13 -12.59
C GLN A 63 1.34 -6.82 -12.15
N ALA A 64 0.59 -5.98 -11.41
CA ALA A 64 0.95 -4.59 -11.23
C ALA A 64 1.38 -4.22 -9.81
N LEU A 65 0.91 -4.90 -8.77
CA LEU A 65 1.08 -4.41 -7.40
C LEU A 65 2.37 -4.85 -6.73
N ILE A 66 2.85 -6.05 -7.05
CA ILE A 66 4.07 -6.63 -6.47
C ILE A 66 5.06 -7.03 -7.55
N ARG A 67 6.31 -7.22 -7.14
CA ARG A 67 7.40 -7.73 -7.97
C ARG A 67 8.38 -8.52 -7.11
N GLU A 68 9.31 -9.20 -7.77
CA GLU A 68 10.45 -9.81 -7.11
C GLU A 68 11.17 -8.82 -6.17
N PRO A 69 11.69 -9.29 -5.02
CA PRO A 69 12.37 -8.43 -4.07
C PRO A 69 13.44 -7.55 -4.72
N ILE A 70 13.43 -6.26 -4.44
CA ILE A 70 14.42 -5.33 -4.98
C ILE A 70 15.68 -5.41 -4.11
N TYR A 71 16.78 -5.92 -4.67
CA TYR A 71 18.07 -5.96 -3.97
C TYR A 71 18.95 -4.79 -4.39
N TYR A 72 19.61 -4.17 -3.41
CA TYR A 72 20.49 -3.03 -3.64
C TYR A 72 21.59 -3.31 -4.68
N GLN A 73 22.18 -4.51 -4.64
CA GLN A 73 23.19 -4.92 -5.63
C GLN A 73 22.66 -4.88 -7.07
N ASP A 74 21.41 -5.24 -7.30
CA ASP A 74 20.81 -5.23 -8.63
C ASP A 74 20.47 -3.81 -9.09
N VAL A 75 20.12 -2.92 -8.15
CA VAL A 75 19.91 -1.49 -8.42
C VAL A 75 21.23 -0.82 -8.81
N VAL A 76 22.32 -1.11 -8.09
CA VAL A 76 23.67 -0.63 -8.42
C VAL A 76 24.13 -1.14 -9.78
N LYS A 77 23.97 -2.44 -10.07
CA LYS A 77 24.32 -3.02 -11.38
C LYS A 77 23.59 -2.36 -12.55
N LYS A 78 22.38 -1.83 -12.30
CA LYS A 78 21.58 -1.11 -13.30
C LYS A 78 21.90 0.38 -13.40
N GLY A 79 22.85 0.89 -12.60
CA GLY A 79 23.21 2.31 -12.56
C GLY A 79 22.13 3.21 -11.96
N LEU A 80 21.22 2.64 -11.16
CA LEU A 80 20.10 3.37 -10.55
C LEU A 80 20.41 3.87 -9.13
N ALA A 81 21.54 3.48 -8.56
CA ALA A 81 22.02 3.96 -7.27
C ALA A 81 23.53 4.21 -7.33
N ASP A 82 23.97 5.24 -6.62
CA ASP A 82 25.38 5.59 -6.44
C ASP A 82 25.89 4.91 -5.16
N PRO A 83 26.82 3.93 -5.26
CA PRO A 83 27.31 3.18 -4.10
C PRO A 83 27.95 4.03 -3.00
N GLU A 84 28.47 5.21 -3.37
CA GLU A 84 29.15 6.11 -2.45
C GLU A 84 28.18 7.03 -1.70
N LYS A 85 26.93 7.14 -2.15
CA LYS A 85 25.95 8.10 -1.61
C LYS A 85 24.78 7.46 -0.90
N ASP A 86 24.31 6.33 -1.39
CA ASP A 86 23.08 5.72 -0.88
C ASP A 86 23.20 4.21 -0.80
N SER A 87 22.67 3.63 0.28
CA SER A 87 22.58 2.19 0.46
C SER A 87 21.32 1.83 1.22
N PHE A 88 20.71 0.70 0.84
CA PHE A 88 19.57 0.14 1.56
C PHE A 88 19.69 -1.37 1.65
N THR A 89 19.09 -1.94 2.69
CA THR A 89 18.91 -3.40 2.82
C THR A 89 17.47 -3.81 2.58
N LEU A 90 16.54 -3.00 3.08
CA LEU A 90 15.10 -3.20 2.99
C LEU A 90 14.43 -1.92 2.53
N LEU A 91 13.29 -2.05 1.87
CA LEU A 91 12.48 -0.93 1.41
C LEU A 91 11.13 -0.89 2.14
N GLN A 92 10.58 0.31 2.29
CA GLN A 92 9.17 0.45 2.62
C GLN A 92 8.32 -0.26 1.55
N GLY A 93 7.40 -1.11 1.96
CA GLY A 93 6.61 -1.94 1.06
C GLY A 93 7.28 -3.27 0.67
N ASP A 94 8.43 -3.63 1.23
CA ASP A 94 8.88 -5.02 1.15
C ASP A 94 7.93 -5.94 1.92
N ILE A 95 7.64 -7.10 1.33
CA ILE A 95 6.88 -8.17 1.95
C ILE A 95 7.85 -9.16 2.57
N VAL A 96 7.74 -9.35 3.88
CA VAL A 96 8.63 -10.18 4.68
C VAL A 96 7.87 -11.14 5.57
N SER A 97 8.49 -12.26 5.94
CA SER A 97 8.01 -13.12 7.04
C SER A 97 9.07 -13.24 8.11
N THR A 98 8.62 -13.24 9.35
CA THR A 98 9.46 -13.37 10.53
C THR A 98 8.61 -13.81 11.70
N ASN A 99 9.22 -14.53 12.63
CA ASN A 99 8.59 -14.84 13.90
C ASN A 99 8.96 -13.80 14.97
N ALA A 100 9.77 -12.78 14.70
CA ALA A 100 10.23 -11.82 15.73
C ALA A 100 9.33 -10.58 15.90
N ALA A 101 8.18 -10.55 15.22
CA ALA A 101 7.27 -9.42 15.21
C ALA A 101 6.22 -9.53 16.34
N TYR A 102 5.86 -8.39 16.93
CA TYR A 102 4.94 -8.30 18.06
C TYR A 102 3.75 -7.38 17.76
N PHE A 103 2.56 -7.81 18.15
CA PHE A 103 1.34 -7.01 18.09
C PHE A 103 0.70 -6.98 19.47
N LEU A 104 0.60 -5.78 20.07
CA LEU A 104 0.04 -5.57 21.41
C LEU A 104 0.66 -6.46 22.51
N GLY A 105 1.95 -6.78 22.39
CA GLY A 105 2.68 -7.63 23.34
C GLY A 105 2.74 -9.11 22.93
N ASP A 106 1.88 -9.55 22.00
CA ASP A 106 1.85 -10.92 21.53
C ASP A 106 2.76 -11.12 20.32
N ARG A 107 3.53 -12.21 20.35
CA ARG A 107 4.38 -12.62 19.24
C ARG A 107 3.53 -13.18 18.10
N LEU A 108 3.74 -12.70 16.88
CA LEU A 108 3.06 -13.22 15.69
C LEU A 108 3.97 -14.20 14.97
N GLU A 109 3.50 -15.44 14.84
CA GLU A 109 4.21 -16.52 14.15
C GLU A 109 3.60 -16.78 12.77
N ASN A 110 4.42 -17.31 11.85
CA ASN A 110 3.98 -17.74 10.50
C ASN A 110 3.19 -16.68 9.73
N THR A 111 3.50 -15.40 9.99
CA THR A 111 2.77 -14.26 9.43
C THR A 111 3.67 -13.52 8.45
N LYS A 112 3.09 -13.10 7.32
CA LYS A 112 3.72 -12.19 6.36
C LYS A 112 3.34 -10.75 6.71
N PHE A 113 4.24 -9.83 6.40
CA PHE A 113 4.12 -8.42 6.74
C PHE A 113 4.58 -7.55 5.58
N ALA A 114 3.97 -6.38 5.39
CA ALA A 114 4.58 -5.31 4.63
C ALA A 114 5.32 -4.35 5.57
N ILE A 115 6.52 -3.91 5.19
CA ILE A 115 7.26 -2.90 5.95
C ILE A 115 6.60 -1.53 5.78
N ALA A 116 6.12 -0.95 6.88
CA ALA A 116 5.49 0.37 6.88
C ALA A 116 6.47 1.51 7.19
N THR A 117 7.55 1.23 7.91
CA THR A 117 8.61 2.21 8.17
C THR A 117 9.26 2.67 6.86
N SER A 118 9.54 3.97 6.75
CA SER A 118 10.21 4.55 5.59
C SER A 118 11.60 3.95 5.39
N THR A 119 12.03 3.77 4.13
CA THR A 119 13.38 3.24 3.81
C THR A 119 14.48 4.02 4.52
N CYS A 120 14.37 5.34 4.56
CA CYS A 120 15.36 6.21 5.21
C CYS A 120 15.49 5.97 6.71
N ASP A 121 14.46 5.43 7.37
CA ASP A 121 14.43 5.09 8.79
C ASP A 121 14.87 3.65 9.09
N LEU A 122 15.06 2.82 8.06
CA LEU A 122 15.56 1.45 8.19
C LEU A 122 17.11 1.37 8.21
N VAL A 123 17.77 2.52 8.26
CA VAL A 123 19.23 2.59 8.36
C VAL A 123 19.66 2.24 9.79
N LYS A 124 20.75 1.46 9.89
CA LYS A 124 21.32 1.04 11.17
C LYS A 124 21.55 2.24 12.10
N ASN A 125 21.22 2.07 13.38
CA ASN A 125 21.33 3.08 14.45
C ASN A 125 20.42 4.31 14.31
N ARG A 126 19.59 4.44 13.26
CA ARG A 126 18.63 5.55 13.17
C ARG A 126 17.37 5.30 13.99
N ARG A 127 16.89 4.05 13.99
CA ARG A 127 15.79 3.58 14.85
C ARG A 127 16.10 2.20 15.39
N GLN A 128 15.55 1.90 16.57
CA GLN A 128 15.66 0.57 17.18
C GLN A 128 14.57 -0.39 16.68
N TYR A 129 13.41 0.15 16.31
CA TYR A 129 12.25 -0.63 15.89
C TYR A 129 11.71 -0.15 14.55
N ALA A 130 11.10 -1.08 13.82
CA ALA A 130 10.34 -0.84 12.62
C ALA A 130 8.85 -1.19 12.83
N ALA A 131 8.02 -0.52 12.05
CA ALA A 131 6.59 -0.74 11.95
C ALA A 131 6.29 -1.65 10.75
N LEU A 132 5.45 -2.64 11.00
CA LEU A 132 4.99 -3.63 10.05
C LEU A 132 3.45 -3.62 9.99
N LEU A 133 2.91 -3.99 8.84
CA LEU A 133 1.48 -4.18 8.61
C LEU A 133 1.22 -5.63 8.22
N ARG A 134 0.20 -6.24 8.84
CA ARG A 134 -0.07 -7.67 8.67
C ARG A 134 -0.61 -7.96 7.27
N VAL A 135 -0.15 -9.05 6.68
CA VAL A 135 -0.71 -9.60 5.45
C VAL A 135 -1.54 -10.83 5.83
N GLN A 136 -2.81 -10.83 5.42
CA GLN A 136 -3.75 -11.91 5.66
C GLN A 136 -4.12 -12.58 4.35
N SER A 137 -3.87 -13.88 4.23
CA SER A 137 -4.20 -14.64 3.03
C SER A 137 -5.70 -14.87 2.87
N ILE A 138 -6.15 -14.88 1.61
CA ILE A 138 -7.53 -15.11 1.21
C ILE A 138 -7.58 -16.45 0.48
N SER A 139 -8.10 -17.48 1.14
CA SER A 139 -8.25 -18.81 0.53
C SER A 139 -9.55 -18.90 -0.27
N SER A 140 -9.47 -19.54 -1.44
CA SER A 140 -10.63 -19.94 -2.26
C SER A 140 -11.61 -20.86 -1.53
N LYS A 141 -11.17 -21.50 -0.43
CA LYS A 141 -12.01 -22.34 0.43
C LYS A 141 -12.89 -21.52 1.38
N ASP A 142 -12.59 -20.24 1.61
CA ASP A 142 -13.43 -19.37 2.42
C ASP A 142 -14.70 -19.00 1.63
N PRO A 143 -15.92 -19.29 2.14
CA PRO A 143 -17.17 -18.90 1.49
C PRO A 143 -17.28 -17.40 1.19
N LYS A 144 -16.58 -16.54 1.95
CA LYS A 144 -16.58 -15.08 1.79
C LYS A 144 -15.48 -14.56 0.87
N ALA A 145 -14.59 -15.41 0.36
CA ALA A 145 -13.43 -14.99 -0.43
C ALA A 145 -13.79 -14.10 -1.62
N LYS A 146 -14.83 -14.47 -2.37
CA LYS A 146 -15.28 -13.70 -3.54
C LYS A 146 -15.75 -12.29 -3.17
N GLU A 147 -16.48 -12.17 -2.06
CA GLU A 147 -16.96 -10.88 -1.57
C GLU A 147 -15.80 -10.00 -1.12
N VAL A 148 -14.91 -10.56 -0.30
CA VAL A 148 -13.71 -9.87 0.20
C VAL A 148 -12.83 -9.40 -0.97
N LEU A 149 -12.53 -10.27 -1.93
CA LEU A 149 -11.76 -9.89 -3.12
C LEU A 149 -12.45 -8.78 -3.90
N SER A 150 -13.77 -8.88 -4.11
CA SER A 150 -14.53 -7.85 -4.83
C SER A 150 -14.44 -6.49 -4.14
N GLN A 151 -14.52 -6.45 -2.80
CA GLN A 151 -14.38 -5.22 -2.02
C GLN A 151 -12.96 -4.63 -2.08
N LEU A 152 -11.94 -5.48 -1.95
CA LEU A 152 -10.53 -5.08 -1.98
C LEU A 152 -10.12 -4.58 -3.36
N LEU A 153 -10.47 -5.31 -4.42
CA LEU A 153 -10.15 -4.96 -5.81
C LEU A 153 -10.86 -3.69 -6.25
N GLN A 154 -12.03 -3.37 -5.68
CA GLN A 154 -12.73 -2.09 -5.90
C GLN A 154 -12.22 -0.95 -5.01
N PHE A 155 -11.27 -1.22 -4.10
CA PHE A 155 -10.78 -0.25 -3.13
C PHE A 155 -11.90 0.40 -2.30
N LYS A 156 -12.97 -0.35 -2.04
CA LYS A 156 -14.09 0.09 -1.18
C LYS A 156 -13.69 0.10 0.29
N SER A 157 -12.81 -0.81 0.68
CA SER A 157 -12.22 -0.80 2.02
C SER A 157 -11.09 0.20 2.06
N THR A 158 -11.18 1.17 2.98
CA THR A 158 -10.05 2.03 3.32
C THR A 158 -9.14 1.40 4.36
N GLN A 159 -9.51 0.26 4.96
CA GLN A 159 -8.74 -0.38 6.03
C GLN A 159 -7.84 -1.51 5.52
N ARG A 160 -8.00 -1.93 4.26
CA ARG A 160 -7.27 -3.05 3.69
C ARG A 160 -6.92 -2.79 2.23
N MET A 161 -5.72 -3.17 1.83
CA MET A 161 -5.27 -3.14 0.44
C MET A 161 -5.18 -4.56 -0.12
N TYR A 162 -5.59 -4.75 -1.37
CA TYR A 162 -5.36 -6.00 -2.10
C TYR A 162 -3.86 -6.19 -2.37
N LEU A 163 -3.36 -7.40 -2.15
CA LEU A 163 -2.08 -7.88 -2.66
C LEU A 163 -2.30 -9.16 -3.47
N PRO A 164 -1.55 -9.38 -4.55
CA PRO A 164 -1.59 -10.64 -5.29
C PRO A 164 -1.10 -11.83 -4.43
N PRO A 165 -1.39 -13.08 -4.84
CA PRO A 165 -0.72 -14.25 -4.28
C PRO A 165 0.80 -14.12 -4.41
N PHE A 166 1.53 -14.55 -3.39
CA PHE A 166 2.99 -14.67 -3.42
C PHE A 166 3.42 -16.01 -4.00
N ALA A 167 4.67 -16.10 -4.47
CA ALA A 167 5.19 -17.32 -5.10
C ALA A 167 5.20 -18.55 -4.17
N ASP A 168 5.30 -18.33 -2.86
CA ASP A 168 5.33 -19.35 -1.83
C ASP A 168 3.97 -19.58 -1.14
N ASP A 169 2.91 -18.89 -1.59
CA ASP A 169 1.56 -19.14 -1.08
C ASP A 169 1.04 -20.51 -1.54
N SER A 170 0.17 -21.13 -0.74
CA SER A 170 -0.48 -22.38 -1.13
C SER A 170 -1.42 -22.16 -2.32
N SER A 171 -1.64 -23.19 -3.12
CA SER A 171 -2.41 -23.12 -4.37
C SER A 171 -3.88 -22.70 -4.18
N ASP A 172 -4.41 -22.80 -2.96
CA ASP A 172 -5.76 -22.34 -2.65
C ASP A 172 -5.84 -20.84 -2.31
N ILE A 173 -4.72 -20.15 -2.12
CA ILE A 173 -4.69 -18.70 -1.91
C ILE A 173 -4.91 -17.98 -3.23
N VAL A 174 -5.98 -17.18 -3.28
CA VAL A 174 -6.39 -16.40 -4.46
C VAL A 174 -6.02 -14.93 -4.37
N GLY A 175 -5.44 -14.52 -3.24
CA GLY A 175 -4.94 -13.18 -3.01
C GLY A 175 -4.66 -12.96 -1.53
N ASN A 176 -4.20 -11.77 -1.21
CA ASN A 176 -3.84 -11.37 0.13
C ASN A 176 -4.46 -10.00 0.46
N ALA A 177 -4.72 -9.75 1.74
CA ALA A 177 -5.16 -8.47 2.26
C ALA A 177 -4.07 -7.90 3.16
N LEU A 178 -3.52 -6.74 2.77
CA LEU A 178 -2.68 -5.95 3.64
C LEU A 178 -3.57 -5.15 4.60
N LEU A 179 -3.46 -5.43 5.88
CA LEU A 179 -4.28 -4.83 6.93
C LEU A 179 -3.59 -3.57 7.43
N PHE A 180 -4.27 -2.43 7.31
CA PHE A 180 -3.80 -1.17 7.89
C PHE A 180 -4.23 -0.97 9.35
N ASP A 181 -5.08 -1.86 9.85
CA ASP A 181 -5.49 -1.88 11.25
C ASP A 181 -4.48 -2.64 12.12
N GLY A 182 -3.90 -1.91 13.06
CA GLY A 182 -2.91 -2.41 14.00
C GLY A 182 -1.48 -2.41 13.46
N ILE A 183 -0.64 -1.55 14.04
CA ILE A 183 0.80 -1.55 13.78
C ILE A 183 1.47 -2.69 14.55
N VAL A 184 2.21 -3.52 13.82
CA VAL A 184 3.08 -4.55 14.37
C VAL A 184 4.49 -3.99 14.52
N GLN A 185 5.16 -4.31 15.61
CA GLN A 185 6.51 -3.82 15.90
C GLN A 185 7.53 -4.95 15.80
N ILE A 186 8.73 -4.62 15.34
CA ILE A 186 9.86 -5.55 15.28
C ILE A 186 11.15 -4.77 15.56
N LYS A 187 12.15 -5.40 16.19
CA LYS A 187 13.50 -4.81 16.28
C LYS A 187 14.13 -4.76 14.89
N LEU A 188 14.84 -3.68 14.60
CA LEU A 188 15.45 -3.52 13.27
C LEU A 188 16.44 -4.65 12.95
N ASP A 189 17.26 -5.08 13.92
CA ASP A 189 18.21 -6.18 13.72
C ASP A 189 17.51 -7.51 13.39
N ASP A 190 16.36 -7.79 14.01
CA ASP A 190 15.56 -8.98 13.71
C ASP A 190 14.88 -8.87 12.33
N LEU A 191 14.49 -7.66 11.93
CA LEU A 191 13.90 -7.39 10.62
C LEU A 191 14.92 -7.61 9.49
N LEU A 192 16.20 -7.29 9.71
CA LEU A 192 17.28 -7.56 8.75
C LEU A 192 17.49 -9.06 8.49
N LEU A 193 17.04 -9.93 9.41
CA LEU A 193 17.07 -11.39 9.27
C LEU A 193 15.76 -11.97 8.70
N ALA A 194 14.76 -11.13 8.44
CA ALA A 194 13.48 -11.58 7.92
C ALA A 194 13.60 -12.13 6.49
N GLN A 195 12.82 -13.16 6.18
CA GLN A 195 12.74 -13.69 4.82
C GLN A 195 11.94 -12.72 3.96
N ARG A 196 12.51 -12.31 2.81
CA ARG A 196 11.84 -11.46 1.83
C ARG A 196 11.09 -12.33 0.81
N HIS A 197 9.86 -11.94 0.51
CA HIS A 197 8.97 -12.65 -0.42
C HIS A 197 8.69 -11.85 -1.68
N ALA A 198 8.53 -10.53 -1.55
CA ALA A 198 8.26 -9.63 -2.65
C ALA A 198 8.61 -8.19 -2.25
N SER A 199 8.57 -7.29 -3.23
CA SER A 199 8.51 -5.85 -3.01
C SER A 199 7.26 -5.29 -3.68
N LEU A 200 6.67 -4.25 -3.11
CA LEU A 200 5.69 -3.45 -3.86
C LEU A 200 6.34 -2.89 -5.14
N SER A 201 5.59 -2.93 -6.24
CA SER A 201 5.97 -2.21 -7.46
C SER A 201 5.86 -0.70 -7.24
N LEU A 202 6.24 0.12 -8.23
CA LEU A 202 6.03 1.57 -8.14
C LEU A 202 4.54 1.93 -7.96
N VAL A 203 3.64 1.28 -8.73
CA VAL A 203 2.18 1.48 -8.61
C VAL A 203 1.68 0.98 -7.26
N GLY A 204 2.10 -0.22 -6.85
CA GLY A 204 1.73 -0.80 -5.56
C GLY A 204 2.18 0.08 -4.39
N TRP A 205 3.41 0.60 -4.44
CA TRP A 205 3.98 1.46 -3.41
C TRP A 205 3.27 2.81 -3.34
N ARG A 206 2.87 3.39 -4.48
CA ARG A 206 2.06 4.62 -4.47
C ARG A 206 0.67 4.42 -3.92
N ILE A 207 -0.02 3.34 -4.29
CA ILE A 207 -1.33 3.00 -3.74
C ILE A 207 -1.21 2.79 -2.22
N PHE A 208 -0.21 2.01 -1.80
CA PHE A 208 0.10 1.80 -0.39
C PHE A 208 0.33 3.11 0.35
N GLY A 209 1.18 4.00 -0.18
CA GLY A 209 1.46 5.30 0.42
C GLY A 209 0.22 6.18 0.56
N SER A 210 -0.64 6.22 -0.46
CA SER A 210 -1.93 6.94 -0.41
C SER A 210 -2.84 6.38 0.68
N MET A 211 -2.95 5.06 0.79
CA MET A 211 -3.81 4.42 1.79
C MET A 211 -3.29 4.60 3.22
N VAL A 212 -2.00 4.37 3.47
CA VAL A 212 -1.39 4.55 4.81
C VAL A 212 -1.60 5.97 5.33
N ARG A 213 -1.39 6.98 4.48
CA ARG A 213 -1.59 8.39 4.86
C ARG A 213 -3.04 8.69 5.25
N SER A 214 -4.00 8.22 4.44
CA SER A 214 -5.42 8.43 4.69
C SER A 214 -5.88 7.78 6.02
N ILE A 215 -5.26 6.67 6.41
CA ILE A 215 -5.66 5.91 7.61
C ILE A 215 -5.05 6.48 8.88
N LEU A 216 -3.77 6.86 8.85
CA LEU A 216 -3.08 7.39 10.02
C LEU A 216 -3.64 8.74 10.50
N VAL A 217 -4.23 9.53 9.60
CA VAL A 217 -4.71 10.89 9.88
C VAL A 217 -6.23 11.00 9.68
N ARG A 218 -6.94 9.88 9.78
CA ARG A 218 -8.39 9.83 9.52
C ARG A 218 -9.17 10.62 10.58
N ALA A 219 -9.88 11.65 10.15
CA ALA A 219 -10.89 12.33 10.96
C ALA A 219 -12.29 11.77 10.63
N GLY A 220 -13.10 11.48 11.64
CA GLY A 220 -14.52 11.17 11.44
C GLY A 220 -15.33 12.45 11.17
N GLU A 221 -16.48 12.34 10.49
CA GLU A 221 -17.35 13.51 10.24
C GLU A 221 -17.70 14.26 11.52
N ASP A 222 -17.93 13.53 12.61
CA ASP A 222 -18.23 14.13 13.91
C ASP A 222 -17.01 14.81 14.54
N GLU A 223 -15.80 14.27 14.33
CA GLU A 223 -14.57 14.95 14.75
C GLU A 223 -14.36 16.26 13.98
N VAL A 224 -14.62 16.26 12.67
CA VAL A 224 -14.56 17.47 11.84
C VAL A 224 -15.57 18.50 12.33
N LYS A 225 -16.82 18.09 12.61
CA LYS A 225 -17.84 18.99 13.19
C LYS A 225 -17.32 19.58 14.50
N MET A 226 -16.90 18.73 15.45
CA MET A 226 -16.39 19.20 16.75
C MET A 226 -15.25 20.22 16.61
N ARG A 227 -14.28 19.96 15.73
CA ARG A 227 -13.12 20.84 15.52
C ARG A 227 -13.43 22.11 14.72
N SER A 228 -14.51 22.11 13.95
CA SER A 228 -14.95 23.26 13.14
C SER A 228 -15.83 24.24 13.92
N PHE A 229 -16.43 23.78 15.03
CA PHE A 229 -17.32 24.59 15.89
C PHE A 229 -16.66 25.10 17.18
N ILE A 230 -15.39 24.75 17.43
CA ILE A 230 -14.54 25.37 18.47
C ILE A 230 -13.71 26.47 17.82
#